data_AF-A0A965ASE1-F1
#
_entry.id   AF-A0A965ASE1-F1
#
_cell.length_a   1.000
_cell.length_b   1.000
_cell.length_c   1.000
_cell.angle_alpha   90.00
_cell.angle_beta   90.00
_cell.angle_gamma   90.00
#
_symmetry.space_group_name_H-M   'P 1'
#
loop_
_entity.id
_entity.type
_entity.pdbx_description
1 polymer ?
#
loop_
_entity_poly.entity_id
_entity_poly.type
_entity_poly.pdbx_seq_one_letter_code
_entity_poly.pdbx_strand_id
1 'polypeptide(L)'
;MAISPSFTASQNSGTPNIIFLTDTSTGTDVTIAKRRVYLLQSNGTYLVPTGTTTDYIDWALVDTTISLNVLIQDTALSITVQWLTSSNVLVASKTTSFAFTAYNETFYYGLTESQVANANLTASTNWYQTKMILRVELDSAYQAISFASDIFSAQAALNRATFISTNQSYFF
;
A
#
# COMPACT_ATOMS: atom_id res chain seq x y z
N MET A 1 20.46 -20.31 -14.21
CA MET A 1 19.51 -20.73 -13.15
C MET A 1 18.19 -20.06 -13.48
N ALA A 2 17.07 -20.79 -13.52
CA ALA A 2 15.79 -20.20 -13.85
C ALA A 2 15.47 -19.02 -12.91
N ILE A 3 14.73 -18.02 -13.41
CA ILE A 3 14.34 -16.88 -12.59
C ILE A 3 13.43 -17.31 -11.43
N SER A 4 13.70 -16.76 -10.24
CA SER A 4 12.82 -16.80 -9.08
C SER A 4 12.20 -15.41 -8.90
N PRO A 5 11.01 -15.15 -9.45
CA PRO A 5 10.38 -13.83 -9.44
C PRO A 5 10.00 -13.43 -8.02
N SER A 6 10.43 -12.25 -7.60
CA SER A 6 10.14 -11.70 -6.28
C SER A 6 10.20 -10.18 -6.33
N PHE A 7 9.40 -9.52 -5.52
CA PHE A 7 9.44 -8.08 -5.36
C PHE A 7 8.96 -7.71 -3.96
N THR A 8 9.29 -6.49 -3.55
CA THR A 8 8.80 -5.88 -2.32
C THR A 8 8.13 -4.55 -2.63
N ALA A 9 7.23 -4.13 -1.76
CA ALA A 9 6.58 -2.83 -1.81
C ALA A 9 6.75 -2.10 -0.49
N SER A 10 6.95 -0.79 -0.53
CA SER A 10 7.08 0.06 0.65
C SER A 10 6.52 1.46 0.40
N GLN A 11 6.32 2.20 1.48
CA GLN A 11 5.78 3.55 1.50
C GLN A 11 6.45 4.31 2.65
N ASN A 12 6.64 5.62 2.48
CA ASN A 12 7.29 6.48 3.47
C ASN A 12 6.29 7.48 4.06
N SER A 13 6.43 7.81 5.35
CA SER A 13 5.56 8.79 6.03
C SER A 13 5.63 10.20 5.44
N GLY A 14 6.79 10.62 4.93
CA GLY A 14 6.96 11.93 4.28
C GLY A 14 6.37 12.03 2.87
N THR A 15 6.07 10.90 2.23
CA THR A 15 5.50 10.84 0.88
C THR A 15 4.45 9.72 0.80
N PRO A 16 3.35 9.81 1.56
CA PRO A 16 2.35 8.75 1.64
C PRO A 16 1.63 8.53 0.31
N ASN A 17 1.73 9.46 -0.64
CA ASN A 17 1.20 9.29 -1.99
C ASN A 17 2.04 8.33 -2.88
N ILE A 18 3.28 8.01 -2.48
CA ILE A 18 4.24 7.27 -3.31
C ILE A 18 4.44 5.84 -2.78
N ILE A 19 4.26 4.87 -3.67
CA ILE A 19 4.64 3.46 -3.46
C ILE A 19 6.00 3.21 -4.12
N PHE A 20 6.92 2.57 -3.40
CA PHE A 20 8.20 2.11 -3.94
C PHE A 20 8.16 0.60 -4.12
N LEU A 21 8.27 0.14 -5.37
CA LEU A 21 8.43 -1.28 -5.70
C LEU A 21 9.89 -1.57 -6.00
N THR A 22 10.44 -2.61 -5.38
CA THR A 22 11.81 -3.06 -5.61
C THR A 22 11.79 -4.52 -6.04
N ASP A 23 12.44 -4.82 -7.17
CA ASP A 23 12.59 -6.17 -7.67
C ASP A 23 13.68 -6.86 -6.85
N THR A 24 13.32 -7.97 -6.23
CA THR A 24 14.20 -8.78 -5.38
C THR A 24 14.31 -10.20 -5.94
N SER A 25 14.03 -10.37 -7.22
CA SER A 25 14.16 -11.63 -7.93
C SER A 25 15.61 -12.10 -7.96
N THR A 26 15.78 -13.41 -8.05
CA THR A 26 17.08 -14.06 -8.18
C THR A 26 17.08 -14.98 -9.40
N GLY A 27 18.26 -15.47 -9.80
CA GLY A 27 18.39 -16.22 -11.04
C GLY A 27 18.43 -15.30 -12.28
N THR A 28 18.49 -15.90 -13.46
CA THR A 28 18.68 -15.18 -14.72
C THR A 28 17.89 -15.83 -15.85
N ASP A 29 17.16 -15.02 -16.61
CA ASP A 29 16.56 -15.40 -17.89
C ASP A 29 16.77 -14.25 -18.88
N VAL A 30 17.58 -14.50 -19.89
CA VAL A 30 17.99 -13.49 -20.89
C VAL A 30 16.85 -13.10 -21.85
N THR A 31 15.74 -13.84 -21.83
CA THR A 31 14.57 -13.53 -22.67
C THR A 31 13.71 -12.42 -22.06
N ILE A 32 13.81 -12.19 -20.74
CA ILE A 32 13.11 -11.11 -20.07
C ILE A 32 13.72 -9.79 -20.50
N ALA A 33 12.85 -8.89 -20.98
CA ALA A 33 13.25 -7.56 -21.44
C ALA A 33 12.59 -6.43 -20.65
N LYS A 34 11.47 -6.71 -19.96
CA LYS A 34 10.69 -5.69 -19.25
C LYS A 34 9.80 -6.29 -18.17
N ARG A 35 9.30 -5.44 -17.28
CA ARG A 35 8.28 -5.77 -16.29
C ARG A 35 7.04 -4.92 -16.49
N ARG A 36 5.90 -5.45 -16.04
CA ARG A 36 4.64 -4.72 -15.90
C ARG A 36 4.11 -4.89 -14.50
N VAL A 37 3.52 -3.83 -13.98
CA VAL A 37 2.94 -3.79 -12.64
C VAL A 37 1.46 -3.49 -12.76
N TYR A 38 0.64 -4.33 -12.15
CA TYR A 38 -0.79 -4.12 -11.99
C TYR A 38 -1.07 -3.84 -10.52
N LEU A 39 -1.82 -2.77 -10.24
CA LEU A 39 -2.23 -2.40 -8.89
C LEU A 39 -3.75 -2.59 -8.76
N LEU A 40 -4.19 -3.81 -8.44
CA LEU A 40 -5.61 -4.13 -8.31
C LEU A 40 -6.16 -3.60 -6.98
N GLN A 41 -7.22 -2.81 -7.06
CA GLN A 41 -7.96 -2.31 -5.91
C GLN A 41 -9.09 -3.27 -5.51
N SER A 42 -9.59 -3.13 -4.28
CA SER A 42 -10.68 -3.97 -3.75
C SER A 42 -12.02 -3.86 -4.49
N ASN A 43 -12.23 -2.77 -5.23
CA ASN A 43 -13.40 -2.55 -6.09
C ASN A 43 -13.25 -3.19 -7.49
N GLY A 44 -12.13 -3.86 -7.77
CA GLY A 44 -11.84 -4.50 -9.05
C GLY A 44 -11.23 -3.59 -10.13
N THR A 45 -11.00 -2.30 -9.85
CA THR A 45 -10.32 -1.38 -10.78
C THR A 45 -8.80 -1.40 -10.59
N TYR A 46 -8.07 -0.97 -11.63
CA TYR A 46 -6.62 -0.80 -11.54
C TYR A 46 -6.25 0.64 -11.24
N LEU A 47 -5.35 0.79 -10.29
CA LEU A 47 -4.77 2.08 -9.93
C LEU A 47 -3.52 2.34 -10.78
N VAL A 48 -3.51 3.42 -11.55
CA VAL A 48 -2.38 3.81 -12.41
C VAL A 48 -2.09 5.31 -12.29
N PRO A 49 -0.84 5.76 -12.54
CA PRO A 49 -0.51 7.18 -12.57
C PRO A 49 -1.37 7.94 -13.59
N THR A 50 -1.70 9.19 -13.26
CA THR A 50 -2.44 10.09 -14.15
C THR A 50 -1.80 10.14 -15.54
N GLY A 51 -2.62 9.99 -16.58
CA GLY A 51 -2.16 9.97 -17.97
C GLY A 51 -1.83 8.57 -18.53
N THR A 52 -1.85 7.53 -17.69
CA THR A 52 -1.73 6.13 -18.15
C THR A 52 -3.05 5.67 -18.77
N THR A 53 -3.01 5.09 -19.97
CA THR A 53 -4.19 4.58 -20.69
C THR A 53 -4.38 3.06 -20.57
N THR A 54 -3.42 2.38 -19.94
CA THR A 54 -3.42 0.94 -19.69
C THR A 54 -3.78 0.65 -18.24
N ASP A 55 -4.16 -0.60 -17.96
CA ASP A 55 -4.40 -1.09 -16.60
C ASP A 55 -3.11 -1.48 -15.85
N TYR A 56 -1.95 -1.25 -16.47
CA TYR A 56 -0.64 -1.56 -15.93
C TYR A 56 0.32 -0.39 -16.08
N ILE A 57 1.39 -0.46 -15.32
CA ILE A 57 2.52 0.45 -15.33
C ILE A 57 3.73 -0.31 -15.88
N ASP A 58 4.37 0.23 -16.91
CA ASP A 58 5.62 -0.33 -17.43
C ASP A 58 6.77 -0.07 -16.45
N TRP A 59 7.59 -1.10 -16.23
CA TRP A 59 8.76 -1.02 -15.39
C TRP A 59 9.97 -1.59 -16.14
N ALA A 60 10.85 -0.69 -16.58
CA ALA A 60 12.03 -1.04 -17.37
C ALA A 60 12.94 -1.98 -16.57
N LEU A 61 13.47 -3.04 -17.21
CA LEU A 61 14.25 -4.08 -16.52
C LEU A 61 15.55 -3.54 -15.89
N VAL A 62 16.10 -2.46 -16.45
CA VAL A 62 17.32 -1.80 -15.95
C VAL A 62 17.14 -1.19 -14.55
N ASP A 63 15.91 -0.81 -14.18
CA ASP A 63 15.64 -0.13 -12.92
C ASP A 63 15.33 -1.13 -11.81
N THR A 64 16.17 -1.27 -10.78
CA THR A 64 15.86 -2.19 -9.68
C THR A 64 14.67 -1.76 -8.85
N THR A 65 14.33 -0.47 -8.87
CA THR A 65 13.25 0.15 -8.09
C THR A 65 12.47 1.12 -8.95
N ILE A 66 11.15 1.20 -8.75
CA ILE A 66 10.26 2.20 -9.36
C ILE A 66 9.42 2.88 -8.28
N SER A 67 9.22 4.19 -8.42
CA SER A 67 8.37 5.01 -7.54
C SER A 67 7.07 5.37 -8.23
N LEU A 68 5.93 5.11 -7.59
CA LEU A 68 4.59 5.26 -8.15
C LEU A 68 3.78 6.25 -7.32
N ASN A 69 3.58 7.46 -7.83
CA ASN A 69 2.71 8.45 -7.20
C ASN A 69 1.25 8.20 -7.60
N VAL A 70 0.53 7.45 -6.78
CA VAL A 70 -0.82 6.95 -7.11
C VAL A 70 -1.82 6.99 -5.96
N LEU A 71 -1.34 7.13 -4.71
CA LEU A 71 -2.21 7.05 -3.53
C LEU A 71 -2.70 8.43 -3.09
N ILE A 72 -4.01 8.58 -2.94
CA ILE A 72 -4.64 9.78 -2.34
C ILE A 72 -5.11 9.55 -0.90
N GLN A 73 -5.14 8.29 -0.47
CA GLN A 73 -5.52 7.83 0.85
C GLN A 73 -4.89 6.46 1.11
N ASP A 74 -5.03 5.96 2.34
CA ASP A 74 -4.63 4.59 2.67
C ASP A 74 -5.42 3.57 1.84
N THR A 75 -4.68 2.64 1.25
CA THR A 75 -5.22 1.72 0.26
C THR A 75 -4.60 0.33 0.40
N ALA A 76 -5.45 -0.70 0.37
CA ALA A 76 -5.04 -2.08 0.23
C ALA A 76 -5.04 -2.46 -1.25
N LEU A 77 -3.92 -3.01 -1.73
CA LEU A 77 -3.72 -3.36 -3.14
C LEU A 77 -3.25 -4.81 -3.27
N SER A 78 -3.76 -5.50 -4.29
CA SER A 78 -3.14 -6.73 -4.80
C SER A 78 -2.23 -6.36 -5.97
N ILE A 79 -0.93 -6.46 -5.76
CA ILE A 79 0.07 -6.06 -6.73
C ILE A 79 0.53 -7.29 -7.51
N THR A 80 0.40 -7.24 -8.83
CA THR A 80 0.94 -8.27 -9.72
C THR A 80 2.07 -7.70 -10.56
N VAL A 81 3.26 -8.27 -10.40
CA VAL A 81 4.40 -7.99 -11.27
C VAL A 81 4.53 -9.13 -12.28
N GLN A 82 4.60 -8.77 -13.55
CA GLN A 82 4.86 -9.69 -14.66
C GLN A 82 6.23 -9.39 -15.24
N TRP A 83 7.04 -10.42 -15.48
CA TRP A 83 8.28 -10.35 -16.25
C TRP A 83 7.98 -10.87 -17.66
N LEU A 84 8.27 -10.05 -18.67
CA LEU A 84 7.91 -10.32 -20.06
C LEU A 84 9.10 -10.22 -21.00
N THR A 85 8.98 -10.90 -22.13
CA THR A 85 9.89 -10.74 -23.27
C THR A 85 9.66 -9.41 -24.00
N SER A 86 10.56 -9.06 -24.93
CA SER A 86 10.41 -7.87 -25.78
C SER A 86 9.09 -7.86 -26.55
N SER A 87 8.63 -9.03 -26.98
CA SER A 87 7.35 -9.28 -27.68
C SER A 87 6.12 -9.38 -26.77
N ASN A 88 6.22 -9.01 -25.48
CA ASN A 88 5.12 -9.09 -24.50
C ASN A 88 4.65 -10.52 -24.16
N VAL A 89 5.50 -11.53 -24.33
CA VAL A 89 5.18 -12.89 -23.87
C VAL A 89 5.49 -12.98 -22.38
N LEU A 90 4.54 -13.48 -21.60
CA LEU A 90 4.72 -13.67 -20.16
C LEU A 90 5.75 -14.78 -19.90
N VAL A 91 6.82 -14.45 -19.16
CA VAL A 91 7.83 -15.42 -18.72
C VAL A 91 7.53 -15.86 -17.29
N ALA A 92 7.26 -14.90 -16.41
CA ALA A 92 6.97 -15.16 -15.01
C ALA A 92 6.01 -14.11 -14.46
N SER A 93 5.28 -14.46 -13.40
CA SER A 93 4.45 -13.52 -12.66
C SER A 93 4.50 -13.80 -11.17
N LYS A 94 4.31 -12.74 -10.38
CA LYS A 94 4.20 -12.82 -8.92
C LYS A 94 3.14 -11.82 -8.47
N THR A 95 2.22 -12.31 -7.63
CA THR A 95 1.19 -11.49 -6.99
C THR A 95 1.42 -11.47 -5.48
N THR A 96 1.29 -10.31 -4.87
CA THR A 96 1.37 -10.13 -3.41
C THR A 96 0.50 -8.94 -3.00
N SER A 97 -0.25 -9.11 -1.91
CA SER A 97 -1.13 -8.08 -1.37
C SER A 97 -0.41 -7.23 -0.32
N PHE A 98 -0.71 -5.94 -0.29
CA PHE A 98 -0.11 -4.98 0.64
C PHE A 98 -1.18 -4.02 1.18
N ALA A 99 -1.02 -3.58 2.43
CA ALA A 99 -1.75 -2.46 3.00
C ALA A 99 -0.81 -1.25 3.10
N PHE A 100 -1.16 -0.17 2.41
CA PHE A 100 -0.44 1.10 2.47
C PHE A 100 -1.17 2.03 3.42
N THR A 101 -0.56 2.31 4.57
CA THR A 101 -1.21 2.93 5.75
C THR A 101 -0.58 4.26 6.18
N ALA A 102 0.39 4.78 5.41
CA ALA A 102 1.21 5.91 5.85
C ALA A 102 0.40 7.19 6.13
N TYR A 103 -0.78 7.40 5.51
CA TYR A 103 -1.59 8.58 5.83
C TYR A 103 -2.11 8.51 7.27
N ASN A 104 -2.80 7.42 7.63
CA ASN A 104 -3.39 7.31 8.97
C ASN A 104 -2.35 7.00 10.04
N GLU A 105 -1.25 6.30 9.73
CA GLU A 105 -0.14 6.13 10.69
C GLU A 105 0.53 7.48 11.03
N THR A 106 0.69 8.37 10.05
CA THR A 106 1.21 9.73 10.29
C THR A 106 0.24 10.55 11.16
N PHE A 107 -1.06 10.47 10.88
CA PHE A 107 -2.08 11.13 11.71
C PHE A 107 -2.11 10.56 13.15
N TYR A 108 -2.07 9.23 13.30
CA TYR A 108 -2.03 8.56 14.60
C TYR A 108 -0.78 8.93 15.41
N TYR A 109 0.37 9.11 14.75
CA TYR A 109 1.57 9.62 15.38
C TYR A 109 1.37 11.04 15.93
N GLY A 110 0.75 11.95 15.18
CA GLY A 110 0.40 13.30 15.66
C GLY A 110 -0.55 13.31 16.87
N LEU A 111 -1.49 12.36 16.95
CA LEU A 111 -2.32 12.16 18.16
C LEU A 111 -1.48 11.71 19.36
N THR A 112 -0.42 10.93 19.12
CA THR A 112 0.52 10.51 20.17
C THR A 112 1.35 11.69 20.67
N GLU A 113 1.82 12.56 19.78
CA GLU A 113 2.50 13.80 20.19
C GLU A 113 1.57 14.70 21.01
N SER A 114 0.30 14.83 20.62
CA SER A 114 -0.71 15.60 21.37
C SER A 114 -0.92 15.05 22.78
N GLN A 115 -0.97 13.72 22.92
CA GLN A 115 -1.08 13.04 24.23
C GLN A 115 0.14 13.30 25.13
N VAL A 116 1.34 13.36 24.54
CA VAL A 116 2.57 13.68 25.28
C VAL A 116 2.55 15.14 25.73
N ALA A 117 2.09 16.06 24.87
CA ALA A 117 1.96 17.48 25.20
C ALA A 117 0.88 17.74 26.26
N ASN A 118 -0.19 16.95 26.29
CA ASN A 118 -1.27 17.06 27.26
C ASN A 118 -1.73 15.68 27.76
N ALA A 119 -1.16 15.25 28.88
CA ALA A 119 -1.47 13.96 29.49
C ALA A 119 -2.96 13.80 29.87
N ASN A 120 -3.68 14.89 30.14
CA ASN A 120 -5.11 14.84 30.49
C ASN A 120 -6.01 14.37 29.34
N LEU A 121 -5.52 14.37 28.08
CA LEU A 121 -6.24 13.77 26.95
C LEU A 121 -6.52 12.28 27.18
N THR A 122 -5.67 11.58 27.94
CA THR A 122 -5.90 10.18 28.30
C THR A 122 -7.06 9.97 29.26
N ALA A 123 -7.39 10.99 30.08
CA ALA A 123 -8.55 10.96 30.97
C ALA A 123 -9.86 11.22 30.21
N SER A 124 -9.80 11.85 29.02
CA SER A 124 -10.94 11.99 28.13
C SER A 124 -11.27 10.63 27.50
N THR A 125 -12.33 10.00 28.01
CA THR A 125 -12.80 8.70 27.53
C THR A 125 -13.06 8.71 26.02
N ASN A 126 -13.71 9.77 25.50
CA ASN A 126 -14.03 9.86 24.07
C ASN A 126 -12.75 9.92 23.22
N TRP A 127 -11.84 10.85 23.53
CA TRP A 127 -10.60 11.02 22.79
C TRP A 127 -9.75 9.74 22.77
N TYR A 128 -9.58 9.11 23.94
CA TYR A 128 -8.77 7.89 24.04
C TYR A 128 -9.43 6.70 23.35
N GLN A 129 -10.76 6.55 23.45
CA GLN A 129 -11.51 5.51 22.75
C GLN A 129 -11.41 5.68 21.24
N THR A 130 -11.58 6.89 20.69
CA THR A 130 -11.46 7.09 19.25
C THR A 130 -10.04 6.85 18.74
N LYS A 131 -9.02 7.27 19.49
CA LYS A 131 -7.63 6.93 19.18
C LYS A 131 -7.41 5.41 19.14
N MET A 132 -7.97 4.68 20.10
CA MET A 132 -7.90 3.21 20.13
C MET A 132 -8.63 2.57 18.94
N ILE A 133 -9.82 3.05 18.58
CA ILE A 133 -10.56 2.56 17.40
C ILE A 133 -9.70 2.75 16.14
N LEU A 134 -9.10 3.92 15.95
CA LEU A 134 -8.21 4.17 14.82
C LEU A 134 -7.07 3.13 14.75
N ARG A 135 -6.45 2.81 15.89
CA ARG A 135 -5.38 1.78 15.93
C ARG A 135 -5.90 0.39 15.56
N VAL A 136 -7.06 0.01 16.11
CA VAL A 136 -7.69 -1.28 15.81
C VAL A 136 -7.99 -1.43 14.32
N GLU A 137 -8.45 -0.37 13.65
CA GLU A 137 -8.72 -0.41 12.21
C GLU A 137 -7.43 -0.60 11.38
N LEU A 138 -6.34 0.07 11.75
CA LEU A 138 -5.04 -0.10 11.09
C LEU A 138 -4.48 -1.51 11.27
N ASP A 139 -4.51 -2.02 12.51
CA ASP A 139 -4.05 -3.38 12.82
C ASP A 139 -4.93 -4.44 12.14
N SER A 140 -6.24 -4.20 12.04
CA SER A 140 -7.18 -5.08 11.33
C SER A 140 -6.89 -5.13 9.83
N ALA A 141 -6.52 -3.99 9.22
CA ALA A 141 -6.11 -3.96 7.82
C ALA A 141 -4.83 -4.78 7.59
N TYR A 142 -3.83 -4.65 8.46
CA TYR A 142 -2.61 -5.46 8.38
C TYR A 142 -2.88 -6.94 8.57
N GLN A 143 -3.72 -7.31 9.54
CA GLN A 143 -4.06 -8.71 9.81
C GLN A 143 -4.79 -9.36 8.63
N ALA A 144 -5.70 -8.63 7.98
CA ALA A 144 -6.41 -9.13 6.79
C ALA A 144 -5.44 -9.47 5.65
N ILE A 145 -4.41 -8.64 5.44
CA ILE A 145 -3.37 -8.89 4.43
C ILE A 145 -2.45 -10.04 4.85
N SER A 146 -1.93 -10.03 6.08
CA SER A 146 -0.94 -11.02 6.53
C SER A 146 -1.51 -12.42 6.65
N PHE A 147 -2.78 -12.55 7.07
CA PHE A 147 -3.42 -13.84 7.29
C PHE A 147 -4.05 -14.43 6.03
N ALA A 148 -4.75 -13.61 5.25
CA ALA A 148 -5.58 -14.09 4.15
C ALA A 148 -5.29 -13.41 2.80
N SER A 149 -4.39 -12.41 2.76
CA SER A 149 -4.21 -11.55 1.59
C SER A 149 -5.52 -10.88 1.12
N ASP A 150 -6.45 -10.67 2.05
CA ASP A 150 -7.79 -10.14 1.79
C ASP A 150 -7.77 -8.61 1.71
N ILE A 151 -7.68 -8.11 0.48
CA ILE A 151 -7.67 -6.67 0.20
C ILE A 151 -9.04 -6.01 0.42
N PHE A 152 -10.14 -6.77 0.40
CA PHE A 152 -11.48 -6.20 0.56
C PHE A 152 -11.74 -5.82 2.01
N SER A 153 -11.52 -6.78 2.92
CA SER A 153 -11.64 -6.53 4.36
C SER A 153 -10.61 -5.49 4.82
N ALA A 154 -9.38 -5.54 4.29
CA ALA A 154 -8.37 -4.54 4.58
C ALA A 154 -8.81 -3.13 4.15
N GLN A 155 -9.29 -2.97 2.91
CA GLN A 155 -9.75 -1.65 2.45
C GLN A 155 -10.93 -1.13 3.27
N ALA A 156 -11.86 -1.98 3.68
CA ALA A 156 -12.98 -1.57 4.50
C ALA A 156 -12.53 -0.99 5.85
N ALA A 157 -11.51 -1.59 6.49
CA ALA A 157 -10.91 -1.05 7.71
C ALA A 157 -10.18 0.28 7.47
N LEU A 158 -9.39 0.37 6.39
CA LEU A 158 -8.70 1.61 6.01
C LEU A 158 -9.67 2.76 5.69
N ASN A 159 -10.84 2.46 5.12
CA ASN A 159 -11.88 3.46 4.88
C ASN A 159 -12.46 4.01 6.20
N ARG A 160 -12.66 3.15 7.21
CA ARG A 160 -13.10 3.59 8.55
C ARG A 160 -12.03 4.41 9.26
N ALA A 161 -10.76 4.01 9.16
CA ALA A 161 -9.64 4.79 9.67
C ALA A 161 -9.55 6.18 9.01
N THR A 162 -9.68 6.22 7.67
CA THR A 162 -9.68 7.47 6.90
C THR A 162 -10.86 8.38 7.26
N PHE A 163 -12.03 7.81 7.55
CA PHE A 163 -13.17 8.59 8.03
C PHE A 163 -12.86 9.29 9.37
N ILE A 164 -12.22 8.59 10.31
CA ILE A 164 -11.81 9.17 11.60
C ILE A 164 -10.81 10.31 11.41
N SER A 165 -9.78 10.11 10.60
CA SER A 165 -8.71 11.12 10.41
C SER A 165 -9.20 12.36 9.63
N THR A 166 -9.99 12.17 8.58
CA THR A 166 -10.53 13.29 7.78
C THR A 166 -11.59 14.08 8.52
N ASN A 167 -12.29 13.47 9.48
CA ASN A 167 -13.34 14.11 10.28
C ASN A 167 -12.91 14.37 11.74
N GLN A 168 -11.62 14.66 11.95
CA GLN A 168 -11.01 14.80 13.28
C GLN A 168 -11.80 15.71 14.24
N SER A 169 -12.43 16.80 13.78
CA SER A 169 -13.17 17.73 14.65
C SER A 169 -14.40 17.11 15.36
N TYR A 170 -14.92 15.98 14.86
CA TYR A 170 -15.99 15.25 15.55
C TYR A 170 -15.45 14.26 16.60
N PHE A 171 -14.16 13.95 16.52
CA PHE A 171 -13.53 12.83 17.21
C PHE A 171 -12.47 13.26 18.24
N PHE A 172 -11.78 14.38 17.99
CA PHE A 172 -10.66 14.89 18.78
C PHE A 172 -10.76 16.40 18.97
#